data_AF-A0A1I7RUK5-F1
#
_entry.id   AF-A0A1I7RUK5-F1
#
_cell.length_a   1.000
_cell.length_b   1.000
_cell.length_c   1.000
_cell.angle_alpha   90.00
_cell.angle_beta   90.00
_cell.angle_gamma   90.00
#
_symmetry.space_group_name_H-M   'P 1'
#
loop_
_entity.id
_entity.type
_entity.pdbx_description
1 polymer ?
#
loop_
_entity_poly.entity_id
_entity_poly.type
_entity_poly.pdbx_seq_one_letter_code
_entity_poly.pdbx_strand_id
1 'polypeptide(L)'
;MRLYGILLLLATVGVATYVKKDSSFVADAKARQGNCGKLLQGGAKSKGEVKGPDNCDCDGKDKDDVVGSGSGSGSGSGDYGSGCCSDESYSDKYGEADLCVLFKLLIKVTPDLPGHDTQVAWVKLIDQLQEDVIFDSVLSDEEKLVKIQGEIDIFIEKYAETKVIINYIYVDEWEGYVADLEELTVDVQYTVTDVVIELDGNDDCPLFEALRNASKGNSELEGKVETLIKSLTATLKKSESSSSKLVEVYSQLDDFFKANTADKATILAGEIEEYGTISVFCSVASYYWRISNYSKVIGGDASSCPLITQLTQAYQQESTGSKSQRAQIKQLAQKLTSEFDQSTAIKDRVSILKQELYQFLILEEWSLKVVFSLELSEYGSIGQLIAATAFEEEANVSFDSAGDCSTATKLTTTGTNSNTSLTISLQSAVSTWSISEQSRFVGYFKRIIKVQQDYTGQDCINEVVKVFNNWTKDATAKQKVYDIDVYNCENNKQTSKWGKVQQFCSCAK
;
A
#
# COMPACT_ATOMS: atom_id res chain seq x y z
N MET A 1 -17.71 -8.48 -14.69
CA MET A 1 -16.61 -9.35 -15.16
C MET A 1 -15.29 -8.57 -15.02
N ARG A 2 -15.03 -8.05 -13.80
CA ARG A 2 -13.97 -7.10 -13.44
C ARG A 2 -13.65 -7.38 -11.97
N LEU A 3 -12.59 -8.16 -11.73
CA LEU A 3 -12.08 -8.62 -10.43
C LEU A 3 -10.79 -9.40 -10.73
N TYR A 4 -9.71 -8.70 -11.09
CA TYR A 4 -8.46 -9.36 -11.53
C TYR A 4 -7.15 -8.63 -11.14
N GLY A 5 -7.17 -7.54 -10.35
CA GLY A 5 -5.94 -6.83 -9.95
C GLY A 5 -5.39 -7.20 -8.56
N ILE A 6 -6.27 -7.42 -7.59
CA ILE A 6 -5.92 -7.56 -6.16
C ILE A 6 -5.44 -8.97 -5.78
N LEU A 7 -5.81 -9.99 -6.55
CA LEU A 7 -5.54 -11.39 -6.21
C LEU A 7 -4.22 -11.94 -6.76
N LEU A 8 -3.39 -11.11 -7.39
CA LEU A 8 -2.18 -11.58 -8.09
C LEU A 8 -0.86 -11.18 -7.43
N LEU A 9 -0.88 -10.40 -6.34
CA LEU A 9 0.35 -9.88 -5.72
C LEU A 9 0.53 -10.26 -4.24
N LEU A 10 -0.53 -10.68 -3.54
CA LEU A 10 -0.45 -11.33 -2.22
C LEU A 10 -0.76 -12.85 -2.26
N ALA A 11 -0.38 -13.52 -3.35
CA ALA A 11 -0.52 -14.98 -3.50
C ALA A 11 0.82 -15.72 -3.62
N THR A 12 1.91 -15.14 -3.10
CA THR A 12 3.26 -15.75 -3.20
C THR A 12 4.05 -15.75 -1.89
N VAL A 13 3.41 -16.09 -0.77
CA VAL A 13 4.04 -17.01 0.21
C VAL A 13 3.07 -18.14 0.58
N GLY A 14 2.66 -18.86 -0.45
CA GLY A 14 2.13 -20.22 -0.38
C GLY A 14 2.81 -21.07 -1.46
N VAL A 15 4.15 -20.99 -1.56
CA VAL A 15 4.92 -21.41 -2.76
C VAL A 15 4.89 -22.93 -3.05
N ALA A 16 4.23 -23.78 -2.25
CA ALA A 16 4.25 -25.23 -2.49
C ALA A 16 2.89 -25.92 -2.75
N THR A 17 1.74 -25.30 -2.51
CA THR A 17 0.45 -26.06 -2.51
C THR A 17 -0.46 -25.82 -3.72
N TYR A 18 -0.25 -24.77 -4.52
CA TYR A 18 -1.27 -24.31 -5.48
C TYR A 18 -1.02 -24.58 -6.97
N VAL A 19 -0.09 -25.46 -7.33
CA VAL A 19 0.05 -25.94 -8.73
C VAL A 19 -0.97 -27.05 -9.10
N LYS A 20 -1.99 -27.30 -8.27
CA LYS A 20 -3.06 -28.27 -8.58
C LYS A 20 -4.47 -27.76 -8.25
N LYS A 21 -5.02 -26.88 -9.10
CA LYS A 21 -6.29 -27.15 -9.82
C LYS A 21 -6.85 -25.90 -10.51
N ASP A 22 -7.07 -26.07 -11.80
CA ASP A 22 -7.90 -25.27 -12.69
C ASP A 22 -9.30 -24.93 -12.13
N SER A 23 -9.79 -23.75 -12.54
CA SER A 23 -11.22 -23.39 -12.76
C SER A 23 -12.14 -22.92 -11.62
N SER A 24 -11.66 -22.37 -10.49
CA SER A 24 -12.57 -21.78 -9.47
C SER A 24 -12.14 -20.48 -8.77
N PHE A 25 -11.30 -19.66 -9.41
CA PHE A 25 -10.67 -18.47 -8.81
C PHE A 25 -11.63 -17.36 -8.32
N VAL A 26 -12.86 -17.26 -8.86
CA VAL A 26 -13.88 -16.28 -8.40
C VAL A 26 -14.52 -16.68 -7.07
N ALA A 27 -14.38 -17.94 -6.64
CA ALA A 27 -14.85 -18.39 -5.33
C ALA A 27 -13.89 -18.00 -4.19
N ASP A 28 -12.63 -17.68 -4.50
CA ASP A 28 -11.54 -17.62 -3.51
C ASP A 28 -11.38 -16.23 -2.85
N ALA A 29 -11.55 -15.12 -3.59
CA ALA A 29 -11.60 -13.77 -2.99
C ALA A 29 -12.82 -13.58 -2.07
N LYS A 30 -13.99 -14.09 -2.49
CA LYS A 30 -15.19 -14.13 -1.64
C LYS A 30 -15.01 -15.06 -0.44
N ALA A 31 -14.19 -16.10 -0.56
CA ALA A 31 -13.80 -16.93 0.56
C ALA A 31 -12.85 -16.20 1.52
N ARG A 32 -11.93 -15.34 1.05
CA ARG A 32 -10.99 -14.57 1.88
C ARG A 32 -11.64 -13.40 2.64
N GLN A 33 -12.50 -12.60 2.00
CA GLN A 33 -13.37 -11.64 2.71
C GLN A 33 -14.31 -12.36 3.68
N GLY A 34 -14.81 -13.55 3.31
CA GLY A 34 -15.54 -14.44 4.21
C GLY A 34 -14.69 -15.12 5.31
N ASN A 35 -13.36 -15.12 5.17
CA ASN A 35 -12.41 -15.64 6.16
C ASN A 35 -11.91 -14.53 7.11
N CYS A 36 -11.99 -13.24 6.75
CA CYS A 36 -11.83 -12.13 7.71
C CYS A 36 -12.84 -12.26 8.87
N GLY A 37 -14.09 -12.56 8.55
CA GLY A 37 -15.10 -12.90 9.55
C GLY A 37 -14.77 -14.15 10.38
N LYS A 38 -13.87 -15.05 9.93
CA LYS A 38 -13.34 -16.16 10.73
C LYS A 38 -12.15 -15.76 11.61
N LEU A 39 -11.35 -14.76 11.19
CA LEU A 39 -10.26 -14.21 12.00
C LEU A 39 -10.78 -13.43 13.21
N LEU A 40 -11.90 -12.74 13.02
CA LEU A 40 -12.59 -11.96 14.04
C LEU A 40 -13.56 -12.78 14.90
N GLN A 41 -13.70 -14.10 14.65
CA GLN A 41 -14.51 -15.00 15.45
C GLN A 41 -13.83 -15.31 16.79
N GLY A 42 -14.41 -14.83 17.88
CA GLY A 42 -14.12 -15.22 19.27
C GLY A 42 -15.30 -15.97 19.89
N GLY A 43 -15.04 -16.79 20.91
CA GLY A 43 -16.07 -17.55 21.62
C GLY A 43 -17.12 -16.64 22.27
N ALA A 44 -18.40 -16.85 21.97
CA ALA A 44 -19.48 -16.08 22.55
C ALA A 44 -19.99 -16.67 23.88
N LYS A 45 -20.04 -15.82 24.92
CA LYS A 45 -20.79 -15.88 26.22
C LYS A 45 -20.14 -16.75 27.31
N SER A 46 -20.08 -16.32 28.59
CA SER A 46 -21.07 -15.59 29.40
C SER A 46 -20.41 -14.91 30.60
N LYS A 47 -21.00 -13.82 31.11
CA LYS A 47 -20.68 -13.26 32.44
C LYS A 47 -20.95 -14.32 33.51
N GLY A 48 -19.93 -15.08 33.88
CA GLY A 48 -19.90 -15.90 35.09
C GLY A 48 -19.08 -15.18 36.14
N GLU A 49 -19.70 -14.84 37.26
CA GLU A 49 -19.03 -14.30 38.44
C GLU A 49 -17.83 -15.18 38.83
N VAL A 50 -16.62 -14.65 38.76
CA VAL A 50 -15.45 -15.31 39.35
C VAL A 50 -15.55 -15.11 40.87
N LYS A 51 -16.06 -16.14 41.55
CA LYS A 51 -15.74 -16.36 42.96
C LYS A 51 -14.26 -16.74 43.04
N GLY A 52 -13.47 -15.89 43.67
CA GLY A 52 -12.06 -16.18 43.95
C GLY A 52 -11.91 -17.42 44.83
N PRO A 53 -10.78 -18.15 44.74
CA PRO A 53 -10.38 -19.06 45.78
C PRO A 53 -9.35 -18.41 46.71
N ASP A 54 -9.57 -18.71 47.98
CA ASP A 54 -8.83 -18.33 49.17
C ASP A 54 -7.37 -18.84 49.20
N ASN A 55 -6.56 -18.09 49.95
CA ASN A 55 -5.40 -18.49 50.76
C ASN A 55 -4.51 -19.66 50.29
N CYS A 56 -3.28 -19.32 49.91
CA CYS A 56 -2.14 -20.23 49.97
C CYS A 56 -1.23 -19.79 51.12
N ASP A 57 -1.34 -20.47 52.26
CA ASP A 57 -0.39 -20.39 53.37
C ASP A 57 0.96 -21.03 52.96
N CYS A 58 2.04 -20.34 53.30
CA CYS A 58 3.41 -20.79 53.13
C CYS A 58 3.86 -21.56 54.39
N ASP A 59 4.35 -22.79 54.24
CA ASP A 59 5.24 -23.50 55.17
C ASP A 59 5.56 -24.88 54.52
N GLY A 60 6.75 -25.47 54.49
CA GLY A 60 8.06 -25.23 55.05
C GLY A 60 8.84 -26.57 55.08
N LYS A 61 10.15 -26.50 54.85
CA LYS A 61 11.21 -27.36 55.45
C LYS A 61 11.52 -28.78 54.91
N ASP A 62 12.75 -28.87 54.37
CA ASP A 62 13.90 -29.66 54.86
C ASP A 62 13.96 -31.21 54.77
N LYS A 63 15.04 -31.66 54.08
CA LYS A 63 16.15 -32.55 54.53
C LYS A 63 16.34 -33.94 53.90
N ASP A 64 17.56 -34.04 53.34
CA ASP A 64 18.63 -35.04 53.56
C ASP A 64 18.51 -36.51 53.10
N ASP A 65 19.47 -36.84 52.21
CA ASP A 65 20.49 -37.89 52.36
C ASP A 65 20.35 -39.31 51.73
N VAL A 66 21.37 -39.61 50.88
CA VAL A 66 22.28 -40.79 50.90
C VAL A 66 22.15 -41.92 49.82
N VAL A 67 23.12 -41.88 48.89
CA VAL A 67 24.11 -42.91 48.42
C VAL A 67 23.66 -44.16 47.63
N GLY A 68 24.32 -44.38 46.47
CA GLY A 68 24.53 -45.71 45.87
C GLY A 68 25.09 -45.74 44.43
N SER A 69 26.35 -46.15 44.28
CA SER A 69 27.18 -46.18 43.06
C SER A 69 26.82 -47.26 42.02
N GLY A 70 27.14 -47.03 40.73
CA GLY A 70 27.22 -48.09 39.71
C GLY A 70 27.48 -47.59 38.27
N SER A 71 28.66 -47.91 37.73
CA SER A 71 29.22 -47.48 36.45
C SER A 71 28.53 -48.02 35.20
N GLY A 72 28.47 -47.22 34.13
CA GLY A 72 28.10 -47.67 32.78
C GLY A 72 28.19 -46.54 31.74
N SER A 73 29.17 -46.64 30.84
CA SER A 73 29.48 -45.73 29.73
C SER A 73 28.36 -45.57 28.70
N GLY A 74 28.07 -44.32 28.29
CA GLY A 74 27.20 -43.98 27.16
C GLY A 74 27.26 -42.49 26.85
N SER A 75 27.40 -42.15 25.57
CA SER A 75 27.78 -40.85 25.01
C SER A 75 26.82 -39.69 25.32
N GLY A 76 27.39 -38.49 25.39
CA GLY A 76 26.79 -37.27 25.93
C GLY A 76 25.53 -36.75 25.24
N SER A 77 24.55 -36.43 26.07
CA SER A 77 23.52 -35.42 25.90
C SER A 77 24.01 -34.06 26.44
N GLY A 78 23.49 -32.99 25.88
CA GLY A 78 23.27 -31.71 26.56
C GLY A 78 21.94 -31.20 26.01
N ASP A 79 20.81 -31.74 26.48
CA ASP A 79 20.01 -31.19 27.58
C ASP A 79 19.77 -29.68 27.44
N TYR A 80 18.72 -29.35 26.68
CA TYR A 80 17.99 -28.11 26.85
C TYR A 80 17.26 -28.20 28.20
N GLY A 81 17.80 -27.51 29.19
CA GLY A 81 17.19 -27.37 30.51
C GLY A 81 15.78 -26.80 30.39
N SER A 82 14.80 -27.65 30.67
CA SER A 82 13.49 -27.30 31.16
C SER A 82 13.65 -26.52 32.47
N GLY A 83 13.47 -25.19 32.40
CA GLY A 83 13.48 -24.28 33.54
C GLY A 83 12.27 -23.36 33.50
N CYS A 84 11.18 -23.82 34.12
CA CYS A 84 10.10 -23.06 34.75
C CYS A 84 9.61 -21.75 34.09
N CYS A 85 8.83 -21.87 33.03
CA CYS A 85 7.68 -20.98 32.76
C CYS A 85 6.54 -21.91 32.33
N SER A 86 5.79 -22.42 33.30
CA SER A 86 4.56 -23.19 33.06
C SER A 86 3.50 -22.27 32.46
N ASP A 87 2.94 -22.63 31.30
CA ASP A 87 1.62 -22.25 30.75
C ASP A 87 0.89 -21.08 31.45
N GLU A 88 1.49 -19.89 31.47
CA GLU A 88 0.84 -18.68 31.96
C GLU A 88 0.11 -18.05 30.79
N SER A 89 -1.20 -17.90 30.93
CA SER A 89 -2.03 -17.19 29.95
C SER A 89 -1.48 -15.77 29.79
N TYR A 90 -0.88 -15.49 28.64
CA TYR A 90 -0.28 -14.19 28.34
C TYR A 90 -1.27 -13.03 28.16
N SER A 91 -2.55 -13.21 28.51
CA SER A 91 -3.51 -12.11 28.60
C SER A 91 -3.99 -11.98 30.05
N ASP A 92 -3.95 -10.76 30.58
CA ASP A 92 -4.29 -10.48 31.97
C ASP A 92 -5.81 -10.59 32.21
N LYS A 93 -6.61 -10.57 31.13
CA LYS A 93 -8.07 -10.44 31.20
C LYS A 93 -8.85 -11.58 30.54
N TYR A 94 -8.28 -12.24 29.54
CA TYR A 94 -8.90 -13.28 28.71
C TYR A 94 -8.06 -14.57 28.65
N GLY A 95 -8.69 -15.74 28.57
CA GLY A 95 -7.96 -16.96 28.21
C GLY A 95 -7.61 -16.97 26.72
N GLU A 96 -6.58 -17.72 26.29
CA GLU A 96 -6.29 -17.92 24.86
C GLU A 96 -7.51 -18.44 24.07
N ALA A 97 -8.47 -19.09 24.75
CA ALA A 97 -9.73 -19.54 24.16
C ALA A 97 -10.64 -18.39 23.70
N ASP A 98 -10.63 -17.25 24.40
CA ASP A 98 -11.59 -16.14 24.25
C ASP A 98 -11.19 -15.13 23.17
N LEU A 99 -9.91 -15.10 22.81
CA LEU A 99 -9.36 -14.20 21.79
C LEU A 99 -9.82 -14.57 20.38
N CYS A 100 -9.86 -13.59 19.49
CA CYS A 100 -9.99 -13.85 18.06
C CYS A 100 -8.73 -14.54 17.51
N VAL A 101 -8.83 -15.19 16.36
CA VAL A 101 -7.72 -16.00 15.79
C VAL A 101 -6.47 -15.15 15.56
N LEU A 102 -6.63 -13.93 15.04
CA LEU A 102 -5.52 -12.99 14.84
C LEU A 102 -4.81 -12.70 16.17
N PHE A 103 -5.57 -12.41 17.23
CA PHE A 103 -5.00 -12.06 18.52
C PHE A 103 -4.35 -13.25 19.24
N LYS A 104 -4.83 -14.48 19.02
CA LYS A 104 -4.11 -15.67 19.49
C LYS A 104 -2.71 -15.77 18.88
N LEU A 105 -2.56 -15.42 17.60
CA LEU A 105 -1.26 -15.41 16.93
C LEU A 105 -0.39 -14.24 17.42
N LEU A 106 -0.97 -13.04 17.56
CA LEU A 106 -0.25 -11.87 18.06
C LEU A 106 0.20 -12.03 19.53
N ILE A 107 -0.57 -12.70 20.39
CA ILE A 107 -0.13 -12.98 21.77
C ILE A 107 1.05 -13.95 21.79
N LYS A 108 1.10 -14.93 20.90
CA LYS A 108 2.17 -15.94 20.89
C LYS A 108 3.57 -15.37 20.65
N VAL A 109 3.66 -14.21 20.01
CA VAL A 109 4.96 -13.55 19.78
C VAL A 109 5.41 -12.64 20.92
N THR A 110 4.59 -12.48 21.97
CA THR A 110 4.93 -11.64 23.12
C THR A 110 6.33 -11.96 23.68
N PRO A 111 6.74 -13.23 23.87
CA PRO A 111 8.07 -13.55 24.40
C PRO A 111 9.23 -13.08 23.51
N ASP A 112 9.00 -12.92 22.22
CA ASP A 112 10.02 -12.46 21.26
C ASP A 112 10.16 -10.94 21.28
N LEU A 113 9.19 -10.21 21.83
CA LEU A 113 9.23 -8.75 21.89
C LEU A 113 10.32 -8.25 22.88
N PRO A 114 10.99 -7.13 22.56
CA PRO A 114 12.11 -6.65 23.33
C PRO A 114 11.66 -5.93 24.60
N GLY A 115 12.02 -6.50 25.74
CA GLY A 115 11.85 -5.87 27.05
C GLY A 115 10.45 -6.08 27.65
N HIS A 116 10.41 -6.23 28.97
CA HIS A 116 9.19 -6.51 29.73
C HIS A 116 8.11 -5.44 29.54
N ASP A 117 8.48 -4.16 29.52
CA ASP A 117 7.50 -3.06 29.39
C ASP A 117 6.81 -3.06 28.01
N THR A 118 7.54 -3.40 26.95
CA THR A 118 6.99 -3.56 25.59
C THR A 118 6.05 -4.76 25.52
N GLN A 119 6.42 -5.88 26.15
CA GLN A 119 5.60 -7.08 26.24
C GLN A 119 4.27 -6.81 26.96
N VAL A 120 4.31 -6.14 28.11
CA VAL A 120 3.11 -5.75 28.86
C VAL A 120 2.24 -4.78 28.06
N ALA A 121 2.86 -3.79 27.39
CA ALA A 121 2.12 -2.84 26.54
C ALA A 121 1.43 -3.54 25.36
N TRP A 122 2.08 -4.55 24.76
CA TRP A 122 1.54 -5.33 23.66
C TRP A 122 0.34 -6.17 24.07
N VAL A 123 0.45 -6.91 25.17
CA VAL A 123 -0.66 -7.70 25.73
C VAL A 123 -1.84 -6.81 26.05
N LYS A 124 -1.59 -5.66 26.68
CA LYS A 124 -2.64 -4.69 27.00
C LYS A 124 -3.34 -4.16 25.75
N LEU A 125 -2.59 -3.87 24.68
CA LEU A 125 -3.17 -3.43 23.42
C LEU A 125 -4.12 -4.50 22.84
N ILE A 126 -3.69 -5.76 22.85
CA ILE A 126 -4.50 -6.87 22.35
C ILE A 126 -5.78 -7.02 23.18
N ASP A 127 -5.68 -6.97 24.51
CA ASP A 127 -6.84 -7.06 25.40
C ASP A 127 -7.84 -5.91 25.16
N GLN A 128 -7.32 -4.69 24.94
CA GLN A 128 -8.14 -3.52 24.62
C GLN A 128 -8.83 -3.67 23.27
N LEU A 129 -8.11 -4.06 22.22
CA LEU A 129 -8.68 -4.29 20.90
C LEU A 129 -9.72 -5.43 20.93
N GLN A 130 -9.51 -6.46 21.74
CA GLN A 130 -10.48 -7.54 21.88
C GLN A 130 -11.80 -7.03 22.48
N GLU A 131 -11.71 -6.19 23.50
CA GLU A 131 -12.88 -5.64 24.21
C GLU A 131 -13.59 -4.55 23.40
N ASP A 132 -12.84 -3.58 22.89
CA ASP A 132 -13.37 -2.35 22.31
C ASP A 132 -13.66 -2.49 20.81
N VAL A 133 -12.99 -3.41 20.11
CA VAL A 133 -13.13 -3.56 18.65
C VAL A 133 -13.76 -4.89 18.27
N ILE A 134 -13.22 -6.03 18.74
CA ILE A 134 -13.73 -7.35 18.33
C ILE A 134 -15.14 -7.59 18.87
N PHE A 135 -15.37 -7.32 20.16
CA PHE A 135 -16.66 -7.54 20.80
C PHE A 135 -17.70 -6.47 20.47
N ASP A 136 -17.31 -5.36 19.83
CA ASP A 136 -18.28 -4.39 19.36
C ASP A 136 -19.12 -4.99 18.22
N SER A 137 -20.43 -5.09 18.46
CA SER A 137 -21.41 -5.61 17.50
C SER A 137 -21.88 -4.56 16.49
N VAL A 138 -21.56 -3.29 16.71
CA VAL A 138 -21.91 -2.17 15.82
C VAL A 138 -20.92 -2.07 14.67
N LEU A 139 -19.64 -2.29 14.94
CA LEU A 139 -18.59 -2.25 13.93
C LEU A 139 -18.72 -3.41 12.93
N SER A 140 -18.60 -3.09 11.65
CA SER A 140 -18.40 -4.06 10.58
C SER A 140 -17.01 -4.69 10.62
N ASP A 141 -16.83 -5.81 9.95
CA ASP A 141 -15.52 -6.49 9.87
C ASP A 141 -14.45 -5.58 9.23
N GLU A 142 -14.82 -4.75 8.27
CA GLU A 142 -13.93 -3.79 7.61
C GLU A 142 -13.49 -2.66 8.58
N GLU A 143 -14.42 -2.09 9.35
CA GLU A 143 -14.10 -1.08 10.38
C GLU A 143 -13.22 -1.67 11.50
N LYS A 144 -13.44 -2.94 11.86
CA LYS A 144 -12.59 -3.64 12.83
C LYS A 144 -11.16 -3.79 12.32
N LEU A 145 -10.98 -4.20 11.06
CA LEU A 145 -9.66 -4.32 10.45
C LEU A 145 -8.93 -2.98 10.44
N VAL A 146 -9.60 -1.91 10.03
CA VAL A 146 -9.05 -0.56 9.99
C VAL A 146 -8.58 -0.10 11.38
N LYS A 147 -9.40 -0.31 12.42
CA LYS A 147 -9.03 0.05 13.80
C LYS A 147 -7.85 -0.78 14.31
N ILE A 148 -7.85 -2.09 14.07
CA ILE A 148 -6.76 -2.99 14.47
C ILE A 148 -5.44 -2.58 13.81
N GLN A 149 -5.45 -2.34 12.49
CA GLN A 149 -4.26 -1.93 11.76
C GLN A 149 -3.72 -0.60 12.29
N GLY A 150 -4.60 0.40 12.50
CA GLY A 150 -4.20 1.70 13.04
C GLY A 150 -3.49 1.59 14.39
N GLU A 151 -4.02 0.78 15.30
CA GLU A 151 -3.43 0.56 16.63
C GLU A 151 -2.10 -0.22 16.58
N ILE A 152 -1.97 -1.19 15.68
CA ILE A 152 -0.70 -1.90 15.44
C ILE A 152 0.36 -0.92 14.91
N ASP A 153 0.01 -0.05 13.96
CA ASP A 153 0.95 0.95 13.41
C ASP A 153 1.41 1.94 14.48
N ILE A 154 0.51 2.42 15.34
CA ILE A 154 0.83 3.32 16.45
C ILE A 154 1.76 2.64 17.45
N PHE A 155 1.51 1.36 17.76
CA PHE A 155 2.37 0.57 18.63
C PHE A 155 3.77 0.40 18.04
N ILE A 156 3.86 0.03 16.77
CA ILE A 156 5.14 -0.12 16.06
C ILE A 156 5.89 1.21 16.01
N GLU A 157 5.22 2.34 15.80
CA GLU A 157 5.87 3.64 15.82
C GLU A 157 6.49 3.95 17.19
N LYS A 158 5.79 3.58 18.27
CA LYS A 158 6.27 3.79 19.64
C LYS A 158 7.42 2.83 20.02
N TYR A 159 7.39 1.61 19.50
CA TYR A 159 8.35 0.55 19.77
C TYR A 159 8.95 0.04 18.45
N ALA A 160 9.72 0.89 17.75
CA ALA A 160 10.18 0.66 16.38
C ALA A 160 10.91 -0.67 16.16
N GLU A 161 11.57 -1.18 17.19
CA GLU A 161 12.26 -2.47 17.20
C GLU A 161 11.32 -3.68 17.06
N THR A 162 10.02 -3.52 17.34
CA THR A 162 9.00 -4.57 17.23
C THR A 162 8.52 -4.79 15.79
N LYS A 163 8.75 -3.82 14.89
CA LYS A 163 8.27 -3.84 13.49
C LYS A 163 8.60 -5.16 12.78
N VAL A 164 9.85 -5.60 12.88
CA VAL A 164 10.32 -6.82 12.20
C VAL A 164 9.75 -8.09 12.85
N ILE A 165 9.35 -8.03 14.11
CA ILE A 165 8.77 -9.20 14.79
C ILE A 165 7.31 -9.31 14.39
N ILE A 166 6.56 -8.22 14.52
CA ILE A 166 5.11 -8.19 14.32
C ILE A 166 4.74 -8.34 12.84
N ASN A 167 5.34 -7.55 11.94
CA ASN A 167 4.90 -7.51 10.53
C ASN A 167 5.17 -8.83 9.78
N TYR A 168 6.11 -9.65 10.26
CA TYR A 168 6.47 -10.92 9.60
C TYR A 168 5.92 -12.16 10.32
N ILE A 169 4.91 -11.99 11.17
CA ILE A 169 4.12 -13.11 11.68
C ILE A 169 3.30 -13.68 10.54
N TYR A 170 3.52 -14.95 10.24
CA TYR A 170 2.69 -15.69 9.29
C TYR A 170 1.39 -16.14 9.97
N VAL A 171 0.29 -15.99 9.26
CA VAL A 171 -1.05 -16.37 9.71
C VAL A 171 -1.57 -17.41 8.73
N ASP A 172 -1.75 -18.64 9.21
CA ASP A 172 -2.10 -19.79 8.35
C ASP A 172 -3.49 -19.61 7.71
N GLU A 173 -4.43 -19.02 8.45
CA GLU A 173 -5.86 -18.95 8.07
C GLU A 173 -6.16 -18.10 6.82
N TRP A 174 -5.25 -17.20 6.45
CA TRP A 174 -5.37 -16.38 5.24
C TRP A 174 -4.20 -16.52 4.26
N GLU A 175 -3.26 -17.44 4.56
CA GLU A 175 -2.03 -17.69 3.77
C GLU A 175 -1.19 -16.42 3.52
N GLY A 176 -0.91 -15.65 4.57
CA GLY A 176 -0.28 -14.33 4.48
C GLY A 176 0.35 -13.87 5.80
N TYR A 177 0.79 -12.60 5.85
CA TYR A 177 1.51 -12.01 6.99
C TYR A 177 0.78 -10.81 7.57
N VAL A 178 1.01 -10.50 8.84
CA VAL A 178 0.41 -9.32 9.49
C VAL A 178 0.67 -8.02 8.70
N ALA A 179 1.81 -7.89 8.00
CA ALA A 179 2.07 -6.77 7.09
C ALA A 179 0.97 -6.57 6.02
N ASP A 180 0.29 -7.63 5.61
CA ASP A 180 -0.76 -7.61 4.59
C ASP A 180 -2.03 -6.88 5.09
N LEU A 181 -2.17 -6.67 6.40
CA LEU A 181 -3.25 -5.84 6.97
C LEU A 181 -3.19 -4.40 6.49
N GLU A 182 -2.00 -3.84 6.24
CA GLU A 182 -1.83 -2.48 5.70
C GLU A 182 -2.50 -2.38 4.33
N GLU A 183 -2.21 -3.33 3.43
CA GLU A 183 -2.76 -3.36 2.07
C GLU A 183 -4.29 -3.53 2.09
N LEU A 184 -4.81 -4.45 2.91
CA LEU A 184 -6.26 -4.63 3.07
C LEU A 184 -6.95 -3.37 3.61
N THR A 185 -6.29 -2.66 4.53
CA THR A 185 -6.82 -1.41 5.08
C THR A 185 -6.81 -0.30 4.04
N VAL A 186 -5.79 -0.25 3.19
CA VAL A 186 -5.73 0.68 2.06
C VAL A 186 -6.86 0.41 1.07
N ASP A 187 -7.11 -0.86 0.71
CA ASP A 187 -8.19 -1.27 -0.19
C ASP A 187 -9.58 -0.87 0.34
N VAL A 188 -9.79 -0.98 1.65
CA VAL A 188 -11.03 -0.55 2.30
C VAL A 188 -11.19 0.97 2.23
N GLN A 189 -10.12 1.73 2.51
CA GLN A 189 -10.22 3.16 2.76
C GLN A 189 -10.01 4.06 1.54
N TYR A 190 -9.28 3.63 0.51
CA TYR A 190 -8.84 4.54 -0.57
C TYR A 190 -9.99 5.22 -1.32
N THR A 191 -11.17 4.58 -1.35
CA THR A 191 -12.35 5.11 -2.05
C THR A 191 -13.01 6.29 -1.35
N VAL A 192 -12.71 6.51 -0.07
CA VAL A 192 -13.28 7.58 0.77
C VAL A 192 -12.23 8.53 1.34
N THR A 193 -10.94 8.31 1.05
CA THR A 193 -9.83 9.13 1.56
C THR A 193 -9.87 10.59 1.10
N ASP A 194 -10.49 10.90 -0.04
CA ASP A 194 -10.61 12.28 -0.52
C ASP A 194 -11.52 13.14 0.37
N VAL A 195 -12.57 12.55 0.94
CA VAL A 195 -13.48 13.21 1.90
C VAL A 195 -12.73 13.71 3.15
N VAL A 196 -11.70 12.97 3.58
CA VAL A 196 -10.88 13.31 4.77
C VAL A 196 -10.16 14.65 4.61
N ILE A 197 -9.88 15.06 3.37
CA ILE A 197 -9.18 16.31 3.04
C ILE A 197 -10.07 17.34 2.32
N GLU A 198 -11.38 17.10 2.25
CA GLU A 198 -12.32 18.04 1.63
C GLU A 198 -12.60 19.20 2.59
N LEU A 199 -12.30 20.43 2.14
CA LEU A 199 -12.53 21.62 2.95
C LEU A 199 -14.03 21.98 2.99
N ASP A 200 -14.53 22.23 4.19
CA ASP A 200 -15.87 22.76 4.43
C ASP A 200 -15.94 24.29 4.19
N GLY A 201 -17.09 24.90 4.48
CA GLY A 201 -17.30 26.34 4.33
C GLY A 201 -16.46 27.22 5.26
N ASN A 202 -15.77 26.63 6.24
CA ASN A 202 -14.91 27.30 7.22
C ASN A 202 -13.41 27.02 7.00
N ASP A 203 -13.04 26.44 5.85
CA ASP A 203 -11.69 25.95 5.57
C ASP A 203 -11.21 24.86 6.55
N ASP A 204 -12.13 24.05 7.07
CA ASP A 204 -11.86 22.92 7.96
C ASP A 204 -12.10 21.57 7.26
N CYS A 205 -11.52 20.49 7.77
CA CYS A 205 -11.77 19.13 7.25
C CYS A 205 -11.55 18.07 8.35
N PRO A 206 -12.01 16.82 8.16
CA PRO A 206 -11.87 15.76 9.16
C PRO A 206 -10.41 15.53 9.62
N LEU A 207 -9.44 15.65 8.72
CA LEU A 207 -8.02 15.56 9.08
C LEU A 207 -7.59 16.66 10.06
N PHE A 208 -8.07 17.89 9.89
CA PHE A 208 -7.68 19.02 10.73
C PHE A 208 -8.28 18.90 12.12
N GLU A 209 -9.52 18.45 12.22
CA GLU A 209 -10.16 18.13 13.51
C GLU A 209 -9.39 17.06 14.26
N ALA A 210 -9.02 15.96 13.60
CA ALA A 210 -8.23 14.89 14.18
C ALA A 210 -6.85 15.37 14.67
N LEU A 211 -6.17 16.19 13.87
CA LEU A 211 -4.87 16.78 14.24
C LEU A 211 -4.98 17.65 15.50
N ARG A 212 -6.00 18.52 15.56
CA ARG A 212 -6.24 19.38 16.73
C ARG A 212 -6.55 18.55 17.96
N ASN A 213 -7.42 17.55 17.83
CA ASN A 213 -7.79 16.65 18.91
C ASN A 213 -6.58 15.88 19.46
N ALA A 214 -5.72 15.37 18.57
CA ALA A 214 -4.50 14.66 18.97
C ALA A 214 -3.48 15.55 19.69
N SER A 215 -3.42 16.84 19.34
CA SER A 215 -2.51 17.80 19.99
C SER A 215 -3.01 18.35 21.33
N LYS A 216 -4.29 18.13 21.65
CA LYS A 216 -4.99 18.80 22.73
C LYS A 216 -4.34 18.58 24.09
N GLY A 217 -4.16 19.66 24.84
CA GLY A 217 -3.56 19.64 26.18
C GLY A 217 -2.05 19.78 26.21
N ASN A 218 -1.40 19.86 25.05
CA ASN A 218 0.01 20.25 24.91
C ASN A 218 0.10 21.53 24.08
N SER A 219 0.22 22.68 24.74
CA SER A 219 0.20 23.99 24.06
C SER A 219 1.31 24.20 23.04
N GLU A 220 2.47 23.55 23.21
CA GLU A 220 3.55 23.61 22.23
C GLU A 220 3.18 22.82 20.97
N LEU A 221 2.65 21.61 21.14
CA LEU A 221 2.22 20.75 20.04
C LEU A 221 1.01 21.36 19.31
N GLU A 222 0.04 21.93 20.03
CA GLU A 222 -1.09 22.66 19.46
C GLU A 222 -0.61 23.78 18.52
N GLY A 223 0.38 24.58 18.95
CA GLY A 223 0.95 25.64 18.11
C GLY A 223 1.64 25.14 16.84
N LYS A 224 2.32 23.99 16.92
CA LYS A 224 2.95 23.31 15.78
C LYS A 224 1.89 22.76 14.83
N VAL A 225 0.86 22.10 15.35
CA VAL A 225 -0.26 21.56 14.57
C VAL A 225 -1.03 22.66 13.85
N GLU A 226 -1.31 23.79 14.50
CA GLU A 226 -1.98 24.92 13.85
C GLU A 226 -1.12 25.54 12.73
N THR A 227 0.20 25.45 12.83
CA THR A 227 1.12 25.87 11.75
C THR A 227 1.05 24.90 10.58
N LEU A 228 1.03 23.59 10.85
CA LEU A 228 0.84 22.55 9.83
C LEU A 228 -0.52 22.72 9.13
N ILE A 229 -1.62 22.87 9.88
CA ILE A 229 -2.96 23.05 9.33
C ILE A 229 -3.01 24.23 8.36
N LYS A 230 -2.42 25.39 8.72
CA LYS A 230 -2.34 26.54 7.78
C LYS A 230 -1.64 26.21 6.47
N SER A 231 -0.57 25.42 6.51
CA SER A 231 0.15 24.97 5.32
C SER A 231 -0.69 24.00 4.48
N LEU A 232 -1.37 23.06 5.15
CA LEU A 232 -2.29 22.12 4.51
C LEU A 232 -3.49 22.85 3.88
N THR A 233 -4.09 23.84 4.54
CA THR A 233 -5.18 24.64 3.98
C THR A 233 -4.75 25.31 2.68
N ALA A 234 -3.54 25.88 2.62
CA ALA A 234 -3.02 26.48 1.39
C ALA A 234 -2.87 25.46 0.25
N THR A 235 -2.49 24.23 0.59
CA THR A 235 -2.40 23.09 -0.34
C THR A 235 -3.77 22.67 -0.85
N LEU A 236 -4.73 22.49 0.04
CA LEU A 236 -6.07 22.01 -0.29
C LEU A 236 -6.88 23.03 -1.11
N LYS A 237 -6.54 24.31 -1.03
CA LYS A 237 -7.12 25.39 -1.86
C LYS A 237 -6.59 25.44 -3.29
N LYS A 238 -5.52 24.69 -3.63
CA LYS A 238 -5.02 24.62 -5.01
C LYS A 238 -6.05 23.99 -5.94
N SER A 239 -6.10 24.47 -7.18
CA SER A 239 -6.94 23.91 -8.25
C SER A 239 -6.28 22.68 -8.87
N GLU A 240 -6.11 21.64 -8.06
CA GLU A 240 -5.46 20.38 -8.43
C GLU A 240 -6.37 19.19 -8.15
N SER A 241 -6.02 18.02 -8.71
CA SER A 241 -6.74 16.77 -8.45
C SER A 241 -6.62 16.36 -6.98
N SER A 242 -7.59 15.62 -6.46
CA SER A 242 -7.52 15.05 -5.09
C SER A 242 -6.26 14.22 -4.89
N SER A 243 -5.86 13.42 -5.89
CA SER A 243 -4.62 12.64 -5.84
C SER A 243 -3.38 13.52 -5.69
N SER A 244 -3.27 14.63 -6.42
CA SER A 244 -2.16 15.59 -6.28
C SER A 244 -2.13 16.22 -4.89
N LYS A 245 -3.29 16.59 -4.37
CA LYS A 245 -3.42 17.12 -3.01
C LYS A 245 -2.98 16.09 -1.96
N LEU A 246 -3.37 14.83 -2.10
CA LEU A 246 -2.95 13.76 -1.18
C LEU A 246 -1.42 13.58 -1.15
N VAL A 247 -0.75 13.69 -2.30
CA VAL A 247 0.73 13.64 -2.38
C VAL A 247 1.36 14.79 -1.56
N GLU A 248 0.86 16.01 -1.73
CA GLU A 248 1.39 17.18 -1.04
C GLU A 248 1.05 17.19 0.46
N VAL A 249 -0.15 16.73 0.83
CA VAL A 249 -0.57 16.56 2.23
C VAL A 249 0.31 15.54 2.93
N TYR A 250 0.52 14.37 2.32
CA TYR A 250 1.42 13.35 2.87
C TYR A 250 2.84 13.87 3.04
N SER A 251 3.38 14.59 2.04
CA SER A 251 4.74 15.16 2.13
C SER A 251 4.89 16.12 3.31
N GLN A 252 3.89 16.98 3.53
CA GLN A 252 3.90 17.92 4.66
C GLN A 252 3.74 17.23 6.02
N LEU A 253 2.93 16.18 6.09
CA LEU A 253 2.82 15.35 7.29
C LEU A 253 4.13 14.62 7.59
N ASP A 254 4.76 14.02 6.58
CA ASP A 254 6.05 13.34 6.73
C ASP A 254 7.16 14.30 7.20
N ASP A 255 7.24 15.50 6.62
CA ASP A 255 8.18 16.54 7.07
C ASP A 255 7.88 17.00 8.51
N PHE A 256 6.59 17.15 8.85
CA PHE A 256 6.17 17.48 10.21
C PHE A 256 6.59 16.39 11.21
N PHE A 257 6.42 15.12 10.86
CA PHE A 257 6.78 13.99 11.71
C PHE A 257 8.29 13.83 11.86
N LYS A 258 9.08 14.08 10.81
CA LYS A 258 10.55 14.14 10.91
C LYS A 258 11.03 15.26 11.82
N ALA A 259 10.34 16.41 11.82
CA ALA A 259 10.66 17.53 12.69
C ALA A 259 10.20 17.33 14.15
N ASN A 260 9.19 16.48 14.38
CA ASN A 260 8.53 16.30 15.68
C ASN A 260 8.42 14.82 16.07
N THR A 261 9.54 14.10 16.00
CA THR A 261 9.57 12.64 16.21
C THR A 261 9.00 12.20 17.56
N ALA A 262 9.20 12.98 18.62
CA ALA A 262 8.69 12.68 19.96
C ALA A 262 7.15 12.72 20.06
N ASP A 263 6.48 13.49 19.19
CA ASP A 263 5.03 13.67 19.18
C ASP A 263 4.35 12.81 18.11
N LYS A 264 5.13 12.13 17.25
CA LYS A 264 4.63 11.42 16.07
C LYS A 264 3.58 10.36 16.42
N ALA A 265 3.88 9.45 17.36
CA ALA A 265 2.93 8.41 17.77
C ALA A 265 1.63 9.00 18.33
N THR A 266 1.72 10.09 19.10
CA THR A 266 0.55 10.80 19.65
C THR A 266 -0.33 11.37 18.54
N ILE A 267 0.28 12.00 17.52
CA ILE A 267 -0.48 12.56 16.40
C ILE A 267 -1.05 11.47 15.50
N LEU A 268 -0.30 10.40 15.21
CA LEU A 268 -0.79 9.27 14.41
C LEU A 268 -1.99 8.57 15.06
N ALA A 269 -2.09 8.61 16.40
CA ALA A 269 -3.22 8.08 17.16
C ALA A 269 -4.48 8.96 17.13
N GLY A 270 -4.45 10.13 16.51
CA GLY A 270 -5.65 10.95 16.34
C GLY A 270 -6.72 10.21 15.53
N GLU A 271 -7.93 10.09 16.08
CA GLU A 271 -9.08 9.50 15.38
C GLU A 271 -9.69 10.50 14.38
N ILE A 272 -9.96 10.00 13.18
CA ILE A 272 -10.74 10.63 12.12
C ILE A 272 -12.09 9.90 12.11
N GLU A 273 -13.16 10.63 12.43
CA GLU A 273 -14.51 10.08 12.53
C GLU A 273 -14.92 9.35 11.23
N GLU A 274 -15.53 8.18 11.38
CA GLU A 274 -15.96 7.28 10.29
C GLU A 274 -14.85 6.78 9.33
N TYR A 275 -13.58 7.14 9.56
CA TYR A 275 -12.46 6.75 8.70
C TYR A 275 -11.42 5.86 9.39
N GLY A 276 -11.05 6.16 10.64
CA GLY A 276 -9.97 5.43 11.34
C GLY A 276 -9.01 6.38 12.03
N THR A 277 -7.71 6.10 11.99
CA THR A 277 -6.69 6.97 12.61
C THR A 277 -5.93 7.78 11.55
N ILE A 278 -5.22 8.83 12.00
CA ILE A 278 -4.27 9.57 11.16
C ILE A 278 -3.19 8.63 10.61
N SER A 279 -2.81 7.57 11.34
CA SER A 279 -1.93 6.52 10.84
C SER A 279 -2.46 5.87 9.56
N VAL A 280 -3.72 5.41 9.58
CA VAL A 280 -4.37 4.79 8.41
C VAL A 280 -4.45 5.78 7.25
N PHE A 281 -4.78 7.05 7.52
CA PHE A 281 -4.78 8.10 6.50
C PHE A 281 -3.39 8.25 5.86
N CYS A 282 -2.33 8.29 6.68
CA CYS A 282 -0.96 8.39 6.20
C CYS A 282 -0.56 7.16 5.38
N SER A 283 -0.99 5.95 5.78
CA SER A 283 -0.77 4.72 5.01
C SER A 283 -1.37 4.86 3.62
N VAL A 284 -2.65 5.23 3.48
CA VAL A 284 -3.26 5.43 2.14
C VAL A 284 -2.57 6.55 1.36
N ALA A 285 -2.40 7.73 1.96
CA ALA A 285 -1.80 8.88 1.28
C ALA A 285 -0.35 8.62 0.81
N SER A 286 0.38 7.77 1.53
CA SER A 286 1.73 7.34 1.15
C SER A 286 1.77 6.58 -0.16
N TYR A 287 0.72 5.84 -0.54
CA TYR A 287 0.65 5.16 -1.85
C TYR A 287 0.55 6.16 -3.00
N TYR A 288 -0.29 7.19 -2.87
CA TYR A 288 -0.36 8.29 -3.84
C TYR A 288 1.01 8.97 -3.98
N TRP A 289 1.67 9.25 -2.86
CA TRP A 289 3.01 9.82 -2.87
C TRP A 289 4.03 8.93 -3.57
N ARG A 290 4.05 7.62 -3.28
CA ARG A 290 4.95 6.65 -3.90
C ARG A 290 4.80 6.62 -5.42
N ILE A 291 3.56 6.53 -5.92
CA ILE A 291 3.27 6.55 -7.36
C ILE A 291 3.76 7.85 -7.99
N SER A 292 3.50 9.01 -7.36
CA SER A 292 4.00 10.31 -7.85
C SER A 292 5.53 10.44 -7.81
N ASN A 293 6.24 9.55 -7.11
CA ASN A 293 7.67 9.63 -6.85
C ASN A 293 8.47 8.41 -7.34
N TYR A 294 7.95 7.60 -8.27
CA TYR A 294 8.72 6.49 -8.87
C TYR A 294 10.10 6.91 -9.39
N SER A 295 10.22 8.14 -9.91
CA SER A 295 11.49 8.69 -10.38
C SER A 295 12.58 8.70 -9.32
N LYS A 296 12.23 8.76 -8.03
CA LYS A 296 13.18 8.69 -6.91
C LYS A 296 13.83 7.31 -6.75
N VAL A 297 13.19 6.23 -7.22
CA VAL A 297 13.68 4.85 -7.02
C VAL A 297 14.10 4.16 -8.30
N ILE A 298 13.46 4.48 -9.42
CA ILE A 298 13.74 3.86 -10.73
C ILE A 298 14.16 4.88 -11.81
N GLY A 299 14.43 6.14 -11.42
CA GLY A 299 15.00 7.15 -12.30
C GLY A 299 16.53 7.08 -12.42
N GLY A 300 17.10 8.03 -13.17
CA GLY A 300 18.54 8.13 -13.41
C GLY A 300 19.10 7.14 -14.43
N ASP A 301 20.41 6.99 -14.47
CA ASP A 301 21.06 5.98 -15.31
C ASP A 301 20.88 4.59 -14.68
N ALA A 302 20.82 3.51 -15.47
CA ALA A 302 20.54 2.18 -14.93
C ALA A 302 21.58 1.76 -13.87
N SER A 303 22.87 2.08 -14.09
CA SER A 303 23.95 1.76 -13.16
C SER A 303 23.93 2.57 -11.85
N SER A 304 23.20 3.68 -11.79
CA SER A 304 23.08 4.55 -10.61
C SER A 304 21.65 4.65 -10.06
N CYS A 305 20.73 3.89 -10.65
CA CYS A 305 19.35 3.74 -10.19
C CYS A 305 19.33 3.23 -8.73
N PRO A 306 18.58 3.89 -7.82
CA PRO A 306 18.54 3.51 -6.41
C PRO A 306 18.07 2.08 -6.17
N LEU A 307 17.06 1.60 -6.91
CA LEU A 307 16.61 0.20 -6.84
C LEU A 307 17.74 -0.78 -7.19
N ILE A 308 18.42 -0.54 -8.32
CA ILE A 308 19.52 -1.41 -8.79
C ILE A 308 20.69 -1.37 -7.80
N THR A 309 21.00 -0.20 -7.25
CA THR A 309 22.02 -0.02 -6.22
C THR A 309 21.70 -0.85 -4.98
N GLN A 310 20.44 -0.79 -4.51
CA GLN A 310 20.01 -1.53 -3.33
C GLN A 310 20.04 -3.04 -3.55
N LEU A 311 19.52 -3.52 -4.70
CA LEU A 311 19.60 -4.94 -5.08
C LEU A 311 21.05 -5.40 -5.18
N THR A 312 21.94 -4.54 -5.69
CA THR A 312 23.37 -4.84 -5.83
C THR A 312 24.05 -5.03 -4.48
N GLN A 313 23.76 -4.14 -3.53
CA GLN A 313 24.25 -4.28 -2.16
C GLN A 313 23.67 -5.54 -1.49
N ALA A 314 22.37 -5.79 -1.69
CA ALA A 314 21.66 -6.92 -1.11
C ALA A 314 22.29 -8.27 -1.49
N TYR A 315 22.60 -8.52 -2.77
CA TYR A 315 23.22 -9.81 -3.15
C TYR A 315 24.69 -9.95 -2.75
N GLN A 316 25.38 -8.85 -2.45
CA GLN A 316 26.78 -8.85 -2.01
C GLN A 316 26.92 -9.07 -0.50
N GLN A 317 25.90 -8.73 0.29
CA GLN A 317 25.89 -8.90 1.74
C GLN A 317 25.52 -10.33 2.14
N GLU A 318 26.39 -11.02 2.87
CA GLU A 318 26.14 -12.41 3.28
C GLU A 318 24.96 -12.58 4.24
N SER A 319 24.61 -11.52 4.97
CA SER A 319 23.46 -11.46 5.88
C SER A 319 22.11 -11.41 5.15
N THR A 320 22.09 -11.08 3.86
CA THR A 320 20.86 -11.03 3.08
C THR A 320 20.45 -12.43 2.65
N GLY A 321 19.44 -12.99 3.30
CA GLY A 321 18.82 -14.26 2.91
C GLY A 321 19.78 -15.45 2.75
N SER A 322 19.32 -16.50 2.07
CA SER A 322 20.12 -17.66 1.70
C SER A 322 21.01 -17.38 0.48
N LYS A 323 22.00 -18.25 0.22
CA LYS A 323 22.82 -18.16 -1.00
C LYS A 323 21.98 -18.22 -2.28
N SER A 324 20.88 -18.99 -2.27
CA SER A 324 19.95 -19.06 -3.39
C SER A 324 19.23 -17.72 -3.60
N GLN A 325 18.71 -17.14 -2.52
CA GLN A 325 18.03 -15.84 -2.55
C GLN A 325 18.97 -14.74 -3.08
N ARG A 326 20.23 -14.70 -2.64
CA ARG A 326 21.20 -13.75 -3.19
C ARG A 326 21.49 -13.95 -4.68
N ALA A 327 21.54 -15.20 -5.14
CA ALA A 327 21.70 -15.48 -6.57
C ALA A 327 20.51 -14.95 -7.40
N GLN A 328 19.29 -15.09 -6.87
CA GLN A 328 18.07 -14.57 -7.49
C GLN A 328 18.04 -13.03 -7.50
N ILE A 329 18.36 -12.38 -6.36
CA ILE A 329 18.54 -10.91 -6.26
C ILE A 329 19.52 -10.41 -7.32
N LYS A 330 20.64 -11.11 -7.50
CA LYS A 330 21.64 -10.77 -8.50
C LYS A 330 21.08 -10.86 -9.94
N GLN A 331 20.32 -11.90 -10.25
CA GLN A 331 19.70 -12.04 -11.58
C GLN A 331 18.70 -10.91 -11.85
N LEU A 332 17.85 -10.57 -10.89
CA LEU A 332 16.92 -9.45 -10.99
C LEU A 332 17.66 -8.13 -11.22
N ALA A 333 18.69 -7.84 -10.43
CA ALA A 333 19.50 -6.63 -10.57
C ALA A 333 20.12 -6.52 -11.98
N GLN A 334 20.67 -7.61 -12.50
CA GLN A 334 21.27 -7.65 -13.82
C GLN A 334 20.25 -7.46 -14.95
N LYS A 335 19.07 -8.08 -14.82
CA LYS A 335 17.99 -7.96 -15.81
C LYS A 335 17.41 -6.54 -15.84
N LEU A 336 17.08 -5.98 -14.68
CA LEU A 336 16.63 -4.59 -14.56
C LEU A 336 17.67 -3.60 -15.08
N THR A 337 18.96 -3.81 -14.82
CA THR A 337 20.03 -2.95 -15.38
C THR A 337 20.00 -2.97 -16.90
N SER A 338 19.97 -4.16 -17.50
CA SER A 338 19.95 -4.32 -18.96
C SER A 338 18.72 -3.70 -19.62
N GLU A 339 17.57 -3.71 -18.95
CA GLU A 339 16.32 -3.16 -19.48
C GLU A 339 16.21 -1.65 -19.24
N PHE A 340 16.68 -1.15 -18.10
CA PHE A 340 16.71 0.29 -17.78
C PHE A 340 17.76 1.05 -18.61
N ASP A 341 18.79 0.38 -19.11
CA ASP A 341 19.71 0.94 -20.11
C ASP A 341 19.02 1.20 -21.47
N GLN A 342 17.91 0.51 -21.74
CA GLN A 342 17.18 0.62 -23.00
C GLN A 342 16.01 1.62 -22.96
N SER A 343 15.56 2.02 -21.76
CA SER A 343 14.54 3.06 -21.60
C SER A 343 14.86 3.98 -20.44
N THR A 344 14.77 5.29 -20.67
CA THR A 344 14.92 6.33 -19.64
C THR A 344 13.57 6.86 -19.13
N ALA A 345 12.46 6.47 -19.77
CA ALA A 345 11.13 6.89 -19.36
C ALA A 345 10.70 6.14 -18.10
N ILE A 346 10.33 6.87 -17.06
CA ILE A 346 9.93 6.29 -15.76
C ILE A 346 8.79 5.28 -15.93
N LYS A 347 7.80 5.60 -16.75
CA LYS A 347 6.64 4.73 -16.98
C LYS A 347 6.98 3.41 -17.65
N ASP A 348 7.91 3.42 -18.60
CA ASP A 348 8.39 2.19 -19.23
C ASP A 348 9.16 1.35 -18.20
N ARG A 349 9.97 2.00 -17.37
CA ARG A 349 10.68 1.36 -16.27
C ARG A 349 9.74 0.80 -15.20
N VAL A 350 8.63 1.47 -14.89
CA VAL A 350 7.56 0.91 -14.03
C VAL A 350 6.97 -0.34 -14.69
N SER A 351 6.69 -0.30 -15.99
CA SER A 351 6.11 -1.45 -16.71
C SER A 351 7.07 -2.65 -16.75
N ILE A 352 8.35 -2.39 -16.98
CA ILE A 352 9.44 -3.37 -16.87
C ILE A 352 9.47 -3.93 -15.45
N LEU A 353 9.53 -3.05 -14.44
CA LEU A 353 9.59 -3.44 -13.04
C LEU A 353 8.42 -4.36 -12.66
N LYS A 354 7.20 -4.02 -13.07
CA LYS A 354 6.00 -4.83 -12.87
C LYS A 354 6.17 -6.22 -13.48
N GLN A 355 6.61 -6.31 -14.74
CA GLN A 355 6.78 -7.59 -15.43
C GLN A 355 7.88 -8.45 -14.79
N GLU A 356 9.00 -7.82 -14.46
CA GLU A 356 10.17 -8.49 -13.94
C GLU A 356 9.98 -8.93 -12.50
N LEU A 357 9.50 -8.05 -11.61
CA LEU A 357 9.18 -8.43 -10.24
C LEU A 357 8.09 -9.50 -10.20
N TYR A 358 7.07 -9.42 -11.06
CA TYR A 358 6.04 -10.46 -11.14
C TYR A 358 6.62 -11.84 -11.53
N GLN A 359 7.48 -11.89 -12.55
CA GLN A 359 8.15 -13.13 -12.95
C GLN A 359 9.04 -13.66 -11.81
N PHE A 360 9.76 -12.78 -11.12
CA PHE A 360 10.63 -13.17 -10.02
C PHE A 360 9.84 -13.65 -8.78
N LEU A 361 8.77 -12.97 -8.38
CA LEU A 361 7.95 -13.35 -7.22
C LEU A 361 7.23 -14.70 -7.40
N ILE A 362 6.84 -15.04 -8.63
CA ILE A 362 6.20 -16.33 -8.93
C ILE A 362 7.21 -17.47 -8.95
N LEU A 363 8.41 -17.21 -9.45
CA LEU A 363 9.39 -18.25 -9.71
C LEU A 363 10.33 -18.49 -8.53
N GLU A 364 10.45 -17.56 -7.60
CA GLU A 364 11.52 -17.56 -6.61
C GLU A 364 11.04 -17.45 -5.15
N GLU A 365 11.66 -18.23 -4.26
CA GLU A 365 11.35 -18.31 -2.81
C GLU A 365 11.97 -17.16 -2.00
N TRP A 366 11.70 -15.90 -2.35
CA TRP A 366 12.09 -14.80 -1.46
C TRP A 366 11.20 -14.83 -0.21
N SER A 367 11.81 -14.77 0.96
CA SER A 367 11.03 -14.50 2.16
C SER A 367 10.57 -13.04 2.12
N LEU A 368 9.33 -12.76 2.56
CA LEU A 368 8.86 -11.38 2.70
C LEU A 368 9.78 -10.54 3.59
N LYS A 369 10.40 -11.19 4.58
CA LYS A 369 11.46 -10.57 5.39
C LYS A 369 12.55 -9.95 4.52
N VAL A 370 12.99 -10.60 3.45
CA VAL A 370 13.97 -10.01 2.51
C VAL A 370 13.32 -8.86 1.75
N VAL A 371 12.17 -9.07 1.10
CA VAL A 371 11.49 -8.06 0.26
C VAL A 371 11.25 -6.74 0.99
N PHE A 372 10.76 -6.81 2.23
CA PHE A 372 10.43 -5.63 3.03
C PHE A 372 11.61 -5.12 3.87
N SER A 373 12.69 -5.88 4.05
CA SER A 373 13.93 -5.38 4.69
C SER A 373 14.83 -4.55 3.77
N LEU A 374 14.62 -4.64 2.46
CA LEU A 374 15.41 -3.92 1.47
C LEU A 374 14.84 -2.51 1.29
N GLU A 375 15.34 -1.57 2.09
CA GLU A 375 14.94 -0.16 2.09
C GLU A 375 15.51 0.61 0.87
N LEU A 376 14.65 1.36 0.20
CA LEU A 376 14.93 2.24 -0.93
C LEU A 376 14.99 3.72 -0.48
N SER A 377 15.84 4.00 0.50
CA SER A 377 15.99 5.33 1.09
C SER A 377 14.65 5.90 1.59
N GLU A 378 14.34 7.17 1.32
CA GLU A 378 13.11 7.85 1.75
C GLU A 378 11.82 7.30 1.10
N TYR A 379 11.92 6.37 0.14
CA TYR A 379 10.75 5.81 -0.54
C TYR A 379 10.05 4.70 0.26
N GLY A 380 10.79 4.04 1.16
CA GLY A 380 10.38 2.82 1.84
C GLY A 380 10.97 1.56 1.19
N SER A 381 10.38 0.39 1.40
CA SER A 381 10.98 -0.89 0.98
C SER A 381 10.64 -1.29 -0.48
N ILE A 382 11.34 -2.31 -1.00
CA ILE A 382 10.97 -2.96 -2.27
C ILE A 382 9.53 -3.51 -2.21
N GLY A 383 9.10 -4.02 -1.05
CA GLY A 383 7.70 -4.44 -0.85
C GLY A 383 6.72 -3.30 -1.07
N GLN A 384 7.00 -2.11 -0.53
CA GLN A 384 6.16 -0.92 -0.74
C GLN A 384 6.22 -0.37 -2.18
N LEU A 385 7.34 -0.56 -2.89
CA LEU A 385 7.42 -0.28 -4.33
C LEU A 385 6.50 -1.22 -5.12
N ILE A 386 6.50 -2.51 -4.78
CA ILE A 386 5.62 -3.51 -5.39
C ILE A 386 4.16 -3.15 -5.10
N ALA A 387 3.79 -2.94 -3.84
CA ALA A 387 2.43 -2.58 -3.44
C ALA A 387 1.95 -1.29 -4.14
N ALA A 388 2.80 -0.27 -4.24
CA ALA A 388 2.46 0.97 -4.96
C ALA A 388 2.16 0.73 -6.45
N THR A 389 2.89 -0.18 -7.10
CA THR A 389 2.64 -0.53 -8.51
C THR A 389 1.33 -1.30 -8.72
N ALA A 390 0.91 -2.09 -7.74
CA ALA A 390 -0.39 -2.75 -7.72
C ALA A 390 -1.53 -1.72 -7.54
N PHE A 391 -1.40 -0.87 -6.52
CA PHE A 391 -2.39 0.16 -6.19
C PHE A 391 -2.61 1.16 -7.34
N GLU A 392 -1.55 1.54 -8.08
CA GLU A 392 -1.66 2.40 -9.27
C GLU A 392 -2.68 1.87 -10.28
N GLU A 393 -2.68 0.55 -10.52
CA GLU A 393 -3.57 -0.09 -11.49
C GLU A 393 -5.00 -0.22 -10.97
N GLU A 394 -5.14 -0.58 -9.70
CA GLU A 394 -6.44 -0.81 -9.08
C GLU A 394 -7.21 0.49 -8.86
N ALA A 395 -6.59 1.45 -8.17
CA ALA A 395 -7.16 2.75 -7.92
C ALA A 395 -7.17 3.63 -9.19
N ASN A 396 -6.57 3.14 -10.29
CA ASN A 396 -6.45 3.84 -11.57
C ASN A 396 -5.88 5.26 -11.39
N VAL A 397 -4.88 5.36 -10.52
CA VAL A 397 -4.19 6.60 -10.17
C VAL A 397 -3.08 6.82 -11.19
N SER A 398 -3.03 8.00 -11.79
CA SER A 398 -1.94 8.36 -12.69
C SER A 398 -1.58 9.82 -12.52
N PHE A 399 -0.30 10.07 -12.25
CA PHE A 399 0.29 11.41 -12.18
C PHE A 399 0.94 11.83 -13.50
N ASP A 400 0.70 11.08 -14.59
CA ASP A 400 1.02 11.51 -15.95
C ASP A 400 0.32 12.85 -16.19
N SER A 401 1.10 13.95 -16.29
CA SER A 401 0.67 15.35 -16.51
C SER A 401 -0.82 15.45 -16.86
N ALA A 402 -1.67 15.63 -15.85
CA ALA A 402 -3.11 15.53 -16.03
C ALA A 402 -3.53 16.62 -17.03
N GLY A 403 -4.13 16.19 -18.14
CA GLY A 403 -4.68 17.12 -19.12
C GLY A 403 -5.74 18.00 -18.45
N ASP A 404 -5.40 19.26 -18.18
CA ASP A 404 -6.32 20.22 -17.60
C ASP A 404 -7.46 20.48 -18.60
N CYS A 405 -8.69 20.08 -18.25
CA CYS A 405 -9.86 20.26 -19.11
C CYS A 405 -10.17 21.73 -19.41
N SER A 406 -9.69 22.69 -18.60
CA SER A 406 -9.76 24.12 -18.91
C SER A 406 -8.98 24.48 -20.19
N THR A 407 -7.99 23.67 -20.56
CA THR A 407 -7.12 23.85 -21.72
C THR A 407 -7.44 22.91 -22.88
N ALA A 408 -8.34 21.93 -22.72
CA ALA A 408 -8.69 20.95 -23.75
C ALA A 408 -9.24 21.60 -25.02
N THR A 409 -9.97 22.71 -24.90
CA THR A 409 -10.46 23.49 -26.06
C THR A 409 -9.32 24.02 -26.92
N LYS A 410 -8.17 24.35 -26.33
CA LYS A 410 -6.98 24.81 -27.06
C LYS A 410 -6.32 23.69 -27.85
N LEU A 411 -6.53 22.43 -27.47
CA LEU A 411 -5.99 21.28 -28.20
C LEU A 411 -6.69 21.02 -29.53
N THR A 412 -7.92 21.49 -29.67
CA THR A 412 -8.77 21.33 -30.86
C THR A 412 -8.87 22.61 -31.69
N THR A 413 -8.22 23.70 -31.31
CA THR A 413 -8.42 25.02 -31.93
C THR A 413 -7.12 25.63 -32.42
N THR A 414 -6.85 25.62 -33.73
CA THR A 414 -5.82 26.49 -34.35
C THR A 414 -6.12 26.79 -35.82
N GLY A 415 -7.09 27.69 -36.05
CA GLY A 415 -7.41 28.27 -37.37
C GLY A 415 -8.09 27.32 -38.35
N THR A 416 -8.43 27.81 -39.55
CA THR A 416 -9.13 27.08 -40.63
C THR A 416 -8.41 25.84 -41.18
N ASN A 417 -7.30 25.42 -40.55
CA ASN A 417 -6.45 24.34 -41.00
C ASN A 417 -6.48 23.20 -39.97
N SER A 418 -6.57 21.97 -40.45
CA SER A 418 -6.74 20.73 -39.68
C SER A 418 -5.54 20.30 -38.81
N ASN A 419 -4.63 21.20 -38.48
CA ASN A 419 -3.39 20.95 -37.74
C ASN A 419 -3.52 21.50 -36.32
N THR A 420 -4.24 20.76 -35.48
CA THR A 420 -4.40 21.06 -34.07
C THR A 420 -3.41 20.24 -33.26
N SER A 421 -3.15 20.64 -32.02
CA SER A 421 -2.33 19.87 -31.09
C SER A 421 -2.79 18.42 -30.99
N LEU A 422 -4.10 18.18 -31.00
CA LEU A 422 -4.67 16.83 -31.00
C LEU A 422 -4.39 16.09 -32.32
N THR A 423 -4.61 16.69 -33.50
CA THR A 423 -4.39 15.98 -34.77
C THR A 423 -2.92 15.73 -35.06
N ILE A 424 -2.03 16.65 -34.67
CA ILE A 424 -0.57 16.47 -34.77
C ILE A 424 -0.12 15.30 -33.90
N SER A 425 -0.59 15.25 -32.64
CA SER A 425 -0.23 14.17 -31.71
C SER A 425 -0.72 12.81 -32.19
N LEU A 426 -1.97 12.74 -32.67
CA LEU A 426 -2.53 11.52 -33.27
C LEU A 426 -1.74 11.09 -34.51
N GLN A 427 -1.41 12.02 -35.41
CA GLN A 427 -0.68 11.71 -36.63
C GLN A 427 0.73 11.20 -36.32
N SER A 428 1.41 11.81 -35.35
CA SER A 428 2.72 11.35 -34.88
C SER A 428 2.64 9.94 -34.31
N ALA A 429 1.70 9.68 -33.40
CA ALA A 429 1.55 8.37 -32.77
C ALA A 429 1.19 7.27 -33.78
N VAL A 430 0.23 7.53 -34.67
CA VAL A 430 -0.25 6.56 -35.67
C VAL A 430 0.82 6.23 -36.70
N SER A 431 1.74 7.15 -37.00
CA SER A 431 2.84 6.89 -37.94
C SER A 431 3.76 5.75 -37.51
N THR A 432 3.80 5.43 -36.21
CA THR A 432 4.58 4.33 -35.64
C THR A 432 3.87 2.98 -35.69
N TRP A 433 2.59 2.94 -36.04
CA TRP A 433 1.80 1.71 -36.09
C TRP A 433 2.04 0.92 -37.36
N SER A 434 1.61 -0.35 -37.36
CA SER A 434 1.66 -1.15 -38.58
C SER A 434 0.71 -0.60 -39.67
N ILE A 435 1.03 -0.87 -40.94
CA ILE A 435 0.25 -0.39 -42.10
C ILE A 435 -1.22 -0.80 -42.01
N SER A 436 -1.50 -2.00 -41.50
CA SER A 436 -2.87 -2.51 -41.32
C SER A 436 -3.64 -1.72 -40.26
N GLU A 437 -2.99 -1.34 -39.16
CA GLU A 437 -3.57 -0.52 -38.09
C GLU A 437 -3.79 0.93 -38.54
N GLN A 438 -2.81 1.50 -39.24
CA GLN A 438 -2.96 2.83 -39.87
C GLN A 438 -4.16 2.86 -40.81
N SER A 439 -4.30 1.83 -41.65
CA SER A 439 -5.43 1.70 -42.58
C SER A 439 -6.78 1.57 -41.88
N ARG A 440 -6.82 0.96 -40.69
CA ARG A 440 -8.04 0.87 -39.87
C ARG A 440 -8.37 2.20 -39.18
N PHE A 441 -7.37 3.00 -38.82
CA PHE A 441 -7.57 4.27 -38.11
C PHE A 441 -7.84 5.47 -39.03
N VAL A 442 -7.35 5.44 -40.28
CA VAL A 442 -7.39 6.60 -41.21
C VAL A 442 -8.79 7.19 -41.42
N GLY A 443 -9.83 6.35 -41.46
CA GLY A 443 -11.21 6.79 -41.61
C GLY A 443 -11.71 7.61 -40.41
N TYR A 444 -11.23 7.28 -39.21
CA TYR A 444 -11.60 7.94 -37.95
C TYR A 444 -10.80 9.22 -37.75
N PHE A 445 -9.51 9.19 -38.09
CA PHE A 445 -8.68 10.39 -38.11
C PHE A 445 -9.29 11.49 -39.00
N LYS A 446 -9.77 11.13 -40.19
CA LYS A 446 -10.50 12.07 -41.08
C LYS A 446 -11.80 12.61 -40.46
N ARG A 447 -12.52 11.80 -39.69
CA ARG A 447 -13.74 12.25 -38.97
C ARG A 447 -13.40 13.21 -37.84
N ILE A 448 -12.32 12.97 -37.08
CA ILE A 448 -11.84 13.88 -36.03
C ILE A 448 -11.50 15.24 -36.65
N ILE A 449 -10.75 15.25 -37.76
CA ILE A 449 -10.44 16.49 -38.49
C ILE A 449 -11.73 17.22 -38.90
N LYS A 450 -12.69 16.50 -39.47
CA LYS A 450 -13.96 17.10 -39.90
C LYS A 450 -14.75 17.68 -38.72
N VAL A 451 -14.84 16.97 -37.60
CA VAL A 451 -15.50 17.49 -36.40
C VAL A 451 -14.83 18.78 -35.91
N GLN A 452 -13.50 18.84 -35.93
CA GLN A 452 -12.76 20.05 -35.54
C GLN A 452 -12.95 21.23 -36.51
N GLN A 453 -13.43 20.99 -37.73
CA GLN A 453 -13.82 22.04 -38.68
C GLN A 453 -15.27 22.48 -38.49
N ASP A 454 -16.16 21.53 -38.14
CA ASP A 454 -17.60 21.75 -38.05
C ASP A 454 -18.04 22.30 -36.67
N TYR A 455 -17.26 22.09 -35.61
CA TYR A 455 -17.58 22.45 -34.23
C TYR A 455 -16.44 23.21 -33.55
N THR A 456 -16.77 24.03 -32.54
CA THR A 456 -15.78 24.78 -31.74
C THR A 456 -16.04 24.64 -30.24
N GLY A 457 -15.07 25.03 -29.41
CA GLY A 457 -15.21 25.03 -27.96
C GLY A 457 -15.56 23.66 -27.38
N GLN A 458 -16.49 23.64 -26.41
CA GLN A 458 -16.89 22.41 -25.73
C GLN A 458 -17.64 21.43 -26.65
N ASP A 459 -18.44 21.94 -27.59
CA ASP A 459 -19.18 21.09 -28.53
C ASP A 459 -18.24 20.28 -29.43
N CYS A 460 -17.09 20.88 -29.81
CA CYS A 460 -16.04 20.19 -30.54
C CYS A 460 -15.46 19.02 -29.75
N ILE A 461 -15.16 19.23 -28.46
CA ILE A 461 -14.66 18.17 -27.58
C ILE A 461 -15.70 17.04 -27.53
N ASN A 462 -16.95 17.37 -27.24
CA ASN A 462 -18.04 16.39 -27.13
C ASN A 462 -18.20 15.53 -28.40
N GLU A 463 -18.15 16.15 -29.58
CA GLU A 463 -18.25 15.42 -30.86
C GLU A 463 -17.00 14.59 -31.19
N VAL A 464 -15.79 15.09 -30.88
CA VAL A 464 -14.55 14.32 -31.07
C VAL A 464 -14.55 13.07 -30.19
N VAL A 465 -15.02 13.20 -28.94
CA VAL A 465 -15.13 12.09 -28.00
C VAL A 465 -16.14 11.05 -28.48
N LYS A 466 -17.24 11.46 -29.13
CA LYS A 466 -18.15 10.50 -29.79
C LYS A 466 -17.45 9.71 -30.88
N VAL A 467 -16.55 10.32 -31.66
CA VAL A 467 -15.78 9.60 -32.69
C VAL A 467 -14.87 8.55 -32.05
N PHE A 468 -14.15 8.91 -30.98
CA PHE A 468 -13.30 7.98 -30.24
C PHE A 468 -14.09 6.83 -29.59
N ASN A 469 -15.22 7.14 -28.95
CA ASN A 469 -16.05 6.15 -28.27
C ASN A 469 -16.66 5.13 -29.23
N ASN A 470 -17.04 5.57 -30.43
CA ASN A 470 -17.70 4.75 -31.45
C ASN A 470 -16.75 4.15 -32.49
N TRP A 471 -15.44 4.38 -32.37
CA TRP A 471 -14.46 3.91 -33.34
C TRP A 471 -14.46 2.39 -33.48
N THR A 472 -14.34 1.68 -32.36
CA THR A 472 -14.20 0.23 -32.36
C THR A 472 -14.84 -0.38 -31.12
N LYS A 473 -15.34 -1.61 -31.27
CA LYS A 473 -15.80 -2.45 -30.16
C LYS A 473 -14.70 -3.35 -29.61
N ASP A 474 -13.55 -3.42 -30.29
CA ASP A 474 -12.35 -4.12 -29.84
C ASP A 474 -11.69 -3.30 -28.72
N ALA A 475 -11.70 -3.85 -27.51
CA ALA A 475 -11.17 -3.18 -26.32
C ALA A 475 -9.67 -2.91 -26.42
N THR A 476 -8.90 -3.82 -27.01
CA THR A 476 -7.44 -3.69 -27.17
C THR A 476 -7.11 -2.58 -28.16
N ALA A 477 -7.83 -2.53 -29.29
CA ALA A 477 -7.67 -1.45 -30.25
C ALA A 477 -8.08 -0.10 -29.64
N LYS A 478 -9.21 -0.06 -28.91
CA LYS A 478 -9.71 1.16 -28.23
C LYS A 478 -8.70 1.68 -27.21
N GLN A 479 -8.15 0.80 -26.38
CA GLN A 479 -7.15 1.15 -25.37
C GLN A 479 -5.88 1.72 -26.03
N LYS A 480 -5.43 1.11 -27.14
CA LYS A 480 -4.26 1.59 -27.90
C LYS A 480 -4.42 3.04 -28.42
N VAL A 481 -5.63 3.51 -28.70
CA VAL A 481 -5.88 4.93 -29.01
C VAL A 481 -5.95 5.78 -27.76
N TYR A 482 -6.57 5.28 -26.69
CA TYR A 482 -6.70 5.99 -25.42
C TYR A 482 -5.36 6.28 -24.77
N ASP A 483 -4.36 5.42 -25.02
CA ASP A 483 -2.99 5.57 -24.56
C ASP A 483 -2.12 6.51 -25.42
N ILE A 484 -2.64 7.07 -26.51
CA ILE A 484 -1.89 8.06 -27.29
C ILE A 484 -1.67 9.32 -26.44
N ASP A 485 -0.41 9.71 -26.30
CA ASP A 485 -0.03 10.98 -25.70
C ASP A 485 -0.42 12.17 -26.59
N VAL A 486 -1.02 13.18 -25.97
CA VAL A 486 -1.43 14.45 -26.55
C VAL A 486 -0.48 15.53 -26.05
N TYR A 487 0.07 16.31 -26.97
CA TYR A 487 1.03 17.37 -26.71
C TYR A 487 0.47 18.73 -27.13
N ASN A 488 0.82 19.78 -26.40
CA ASN A 488 0.73 21.14 -26.90
C ASN A 488 1.69 21.30 -28.07
N CYS A 489 1.22 21.92 -29.15
CA CYS A 489 2.01 22.13 -30.35
C CYS A 489 2.11 23.62 -30.68
N GLU A 490 3.33 24.09 -30.93
CA GLU A 490 3.60 25.43 -31.47
C GLU A 490 4.34 25.28 -32.80
N ASN A 491 3.88 25.96 -33.86
CA ASN A 491 4.48 25.88 -35.19
C ASN A 491 4.62 24.42 -35.73
N ASN A 492 3.60 23.58 -35.50
CA ASN A 492 3.60 22.14 -35.83
C ASN A 492 4.69 21.30 -35.14
N LYS A 493 5.26 21.78 -34.03
CA LYS A 493 6.20 21.03 -33.19
C LYS A 493 5.62 20.81 -31.81
N GLN A 494 5.77 19.61 -31.28
CA GLN A 494 5.38 19.28 -29.90
C GLN A 494 6.29 20.06 -28.93
N THR A 495 5.70 20.80 -28.00
CA THR A 495 6.42 21.65 -27.04
C THR A 495 6.34 21.12 -25.61
N SER A 496 5.16 20.65 -25.19
CA SER A 496 4.95 20.03 -23.89
C SER A 496 3.87 18.98 -23.94
N LYS A 497 3.99 17.93 -23.13
CA LYS A 497 2.93 16.92 -22.97
C LYS A 497 1.75 17.55 -22.25
N TRP A 498 0.56 17.41 -22.82
CA TRP A 498 -0.69 17.84 -22.21
C TRP A 498 -1.33 16.71 -21.40
N GLY A 499 -1.34 15.48 -21.93
CA GLY A 499 -2.01 14.34 -21.32
C GLY A 499 -2.17 13.20 -22.32
N LYS A 500 -3.17 12.33 -22.15
CA LYS A 500 -3.54 11.24 -23.07
C LYS A 500 -4.87 11.51 -23.76
N VAL A 501 -5.16 10.78 -24.85
CA VAL A 501 -6.49 10.79 -25.49
C VAL A 501 -7.59 10.35 -24.52
N GLN A 502 -7.32 9.41 -23.61
CA GLN A 502 -8.29 9.04 -22.57
C GLN A 502 -8.69 10.23 -21.69
N GLN A 503 -7.70 11.02 -21.25
CA GLN A 503 -7.91 12.21 -20.42
C GLN A 503 -8.57 13.34 -21.22
N PHE A 504 -8.27 13.46 -22.52
CA PHE A 504 -9.04 14.31 -23.42
C PHE A 504 -10.50 13.89 -23.49
N CYS A 505 -10.77 12.59 -23.51
CA CYS A 505 -12.13 12.07 -23.58
C CYS A 505 -12.95 12.31 -22.31
N SER A 506 -12.31 12.37 -21.13
CA SER A 506 -12.98 12.74 -19.88
C SER A 506 -13.34 14.22 -19.79
N CYS A 507 -12.83 15.08 -20.68
CA CYS A 507 -13.19 16.50 -20.72
C CYS A 507 -14.53 16.79 -21.44
N ALA A 508 -15.18 15.77 -22.00
CA ALA A 508 -16.54 15.90 -22.54
C ALA A 508 -17.57 15.99 -21.40
N LYS A 509 -18.56 16.88 -21.55
CA LYS A 509 -19.67 17.08 -20.59
C LYS A 509 -21.00 16.75 -21.21
#